data_AF-A0A423EYD8-F1
#
_entry.id   AF-A0A423EYD8-F1
#
_cell.length_a   1.000
_cell.length_b   1.000
_cell.length_c   1.000
_cell.angle_alpha   90.00
_cell.angle_beta   90.00
_cell.angle_gamma   90.00
#
_symmetry.space_group_name_H-M   'P 1'
#
loop_
_entity.id
_entity.type
_entity.pdbx_description
1 polymer ?
#
loop_
_entity_poly.entity_id
_entity_poly.type
_entity_poly.pdbx_seq_one_letter_code
_entity_poly.pdbx_strand_id
1 'polypeptide(L)'
;MNTRHVIELSPSGKTFEAGDELLLDAMLASGLPVPFSCRRGACGSCKVVVAQGQYRAKRLAPGTPSPSYPLAANEMLLCQSHACADMRLEIPGWSLDAPALVVEATVLSKRALSPDIIELVVMPDMPLAARAGQYLKFRLVDGDSRCFSIANLPADGDGRLIFQIRRVSGGLFSETLLGDLDVGDLLHVEGPFGACTWQDDDVAPVVLFATGTGYAGIKPILLTALKRDVEVTFYWGGAQAADFYDRAFLDQSVIDCPRFHWHPVLASEGRVQDVALSHGHRWEEAQVYACGNGGMINQARAGCLEAGLPAHRFVAEAFVPSGPSSVDTLLNSLDETWEKVGPRYSLDGMLAAREKSVRALASIASQLKVGMTTEAALEMAARQLQTMGASHTWHPTYIRFGDDTVRPPREGIDPSRTLRPSDIVVVDLGPVWDGYEGDYGDTFVFGEAPLHLDCHKVLHEVFDETREAWLRGMTGVELYDFAEERAVAKGWRLSRNLAGHRIADFPHALFGNKELADLDITPSEMVWVLEIQLCHPVLPIGGFFEDILMR
;
A
#
# COMPACT_ATOMS: atom_id res chain seq x y z
N MET A 1 7.83 -38.10 14.10
CA MET A 1 6.40 -38.22 13.81
C MET A 1 5.82 -36.83 13.96
N ASN A 2 5.37 -36.19 12.88
CA ASN A 2 4.65 -34.92 13.00
C ASN A 2 3.32 -35.22 13.69
N THR A 3 3.20 -34.85 14.96
CA THR A 3 1.93 -34.92 15.67
C THR A 3 0.95 -34.00 14.93
N ARG A 4 -0.17 -34.55 14.48
CA ARG A 4 -1.27 -33.78 13.91
C ARG A 4 -2.38 -33.63 14.94
N HIS A 5 -3.03 -32.49 14.91
CA HIS A 5 -4.13 -32.12 15.80
C HIS A 5 -5.41 -31.96 15.00
N VAL A 6 -6.52 -32.41 15.59
CA VAL A 6 -7.86 -32.25 15.00
C VAL A 6 -8.46 -30.93 15.45
N ILE A 7 -8.83 -30.11 14.49
CA ILE A 7 -9.43 -28.78 14.72
C ILE A 7 -10.89 -28.83 14.31
N GLU A 8 -11.80 -28.63 15.25
CA GLU A 8 -13.26 -28.60 15.06
C GLU A 8 -13.77 -27.16 14.94
N LEU A 9 -14.63 -26.89 13.95
CA LEU A 9 -15.21 -25.58 13.70
C LEU A 9 -16.68 -25.51 14.15
N SER A 10 -16.93 -24.76 15.22
CA SER A 10 -18.27 -24.50 15.76
C SER A 10 -18.94 -23.32 15.02
N PRO A 11 -20.25 -23.38 14.72
CA PRO A 11 -21.19 -24.47 15.05
C PRO A 11 -21.28 -25.58 13.98
N SER A 12 -20.55 -25.47 12.87
CA SER A 12 -20.70 -26.38 11.72
C SER A 12 -20.35 -27.85 12.00
N GLY A 13 -19.51 -28.12 13.01
CA GLY A 13 -18.97 -29.45 13.31
C GLY A 13 -17.94 -29.97 12.29
N LYS A 14 -17.60 -29.20 11.25
CA LYS A 14 -16.55 -29.58 10.28
C LYS A 14 -15.19 -29.60 10.96
N THR A 15 -14.33 -30.50 10.50
CA THR A 15 -12.99 -30.69 11.06
C THR A 15 -11.90 -30.60 9.99
N PHE A 16 -10.71 -30.20 10.40
CA PHE A 16 -9.49 -30.32 9.61
C PHE A 16 -8.32 -30.76 10.49
N GLU A 17 -7.29 -31.35 9.88
CA GLU A 17 -6.04 -31.72 10.57
C GLU A 17 -4.99 -30.61 10.40
N ALA A 18 -4.28 -30.29 11.47
CA ALA A 18 -3.15 -29.37 11.43
C ALA A 18 -1.90 -30.01 12.04
N GLY A 19 -0.79 -29.98 11.30
CA GLY A 19 0.55 -30.32 11.79
C GLY A 19 1.27 -29.12 12.38
N ASP A 20 2.47 -28.83 11.88
CA ASP A 20 3.30 -27.69 12.28
C ASP A 20 3.12 -26.47 11.35
N GLU A 21 2.30 -26.60 10.31
CA GLU A 21 1.86 -25.49 9.48
C GLU A 21 0.95 -24.50 10.26
N LEU A 22 0.73 -23.31 9.69
CA LEU A 22 -0.21 -22.34 10.26
C LEU A 22 -1.65 -22.88 10.14
N LEU A 23 -2.48 -22.60 11.14
CA LEU A 23 -3.88 -23.04 11.16
C LEU A 23 -4.66 -22.54 9.93
N LEU A 24 -4.34 -21.35 9.41
CA LEU A 24 -4.93 -20.86 8.17
C LEU A 24 -4.59 -21.77 6.97
N ASP A 25 -3.32 -22.15 6.83
CA ASP A 25 -2.86 -22.93 5.68
C ASP A 25 -3.40 -24.37 5.75
N ALA A 26 -3.44 -24.98 6.93
CA ALA A 26 -4.05 -26.29 7.16
C ALA A 26 -5.55 -26.31 6.80
N MET A 27 -6.27 -25.26 7.21
CA MET A 27 -7.70 -25.13 6.93
C MET A 27 -7.97 -24.99 5.43
N LEU A 28 -7.22 -24.13 4.74
CA LEU A 28 -7.34 -23.92 3.30
C LEU A 28 -6.94 -25.17 2.50
N ALA A 29 -5.86 -25.84 2.89
CA ALA A 29 -5.41 -27.09 2.25
C ALA A 29 -6.44 -28.23 2.39
N SER A 30 -7.27 -28.18 3.44
CA SER A 30 -8.37 -29.11 3.66
C SER A 30 -9.64 -28.76 2.86
N GLY A 31 -9.59 -27.70 2.04
CA GLY A 31 -10.71 -27.24 1.23
C GLY A 31 -11.80 -26.51 2.03
N LEU A 32 -11.55 -26.19 3.30
CA LEU A 32 -12.50 -25.42 4.10
C LEU A 32 -12.29 -23.93 3.84
N PRO A 33 -13.31 -23.19 3.36
CA PRO A 33 -13.19 -21.75 3.18
C PRO A 33 -13.03 -21.07 4.54
N VAL A 34 -12.36 -19.93 4.60
CA VAL A 34 -12.33 -19.07 5.78
C VAL A 34 -12.07 -17.64 5.35
N PRO A 35 -12.65 -16.61 5.99
CA PRO A 35 -12.27 -15.24 5.70
C PRO A 35 -10.80 -15.02 6.07
N PHE A 36 -9.99 -14.59 5.10
CA PHE A 36 -8.63 -14.12 5.33
C PHE A 36 -8.28 -13.10 4.26
N SER A 37 -7.28 -12.25 4.56
CA SER A 37 -6.83 -11.23 3.62
C SER A 37 -5.32 -11.06 3.68
N CYS A 38 -4.77 -10.40 4.71
CA CYS A 38 -3.36 -10.00 4.70
C CYS A 38 -2.32 -11.10 4.99
N ARG A 39 -2.70 -12.23 5.61
CA ARG A 39 -1.80 -13.29 6.15
C ARG A 39 -0.67 -12.84 7.10
N ARG A 40 -0.57 -11.55 7.42
CA ARG A 40 0.48 -10.94 8.28
C ARG A 40 -0.04 -10.53 9.66
N GLY A 41 -1.28 -10.89 10.00
CA GLY A 41 -1.88 -10.57 11.29
C GLY A 41 -2.24 -9.09 11.48
N ALA A 42 -2.47 -8.35 10.39
CA ALA A 42 -2.82 -6.93 10.42
C ALA A 42 -4.32 -6.64 10.17
N CYS A 43 -5.01 -7.47 9.37
CA CYS A 43 -6.40 -7.19 8.96
C CYS A 43 -7.48 -7.76 9.88
N GLY A 44 -7.16 -8.79 10.68
CA GLY A 44 -8.14 -9.45 11.55
C GLY A 44 -9.15 -10.35 10.85
N SER A 45 -9.18 -10.43 9.52
CA SER A 45 -10.23 -11.19 8.82
C SER A 45 -10.23 -12.69 9.18
N CYS A 46 -9.06 -13.27 9.47
CA CYS A 46 -8.91 -14.66 9.92
C CYS A 46 -9.00 -14.84 11.44
N LYS A 47 -9.66 -13.91 12.14
CA LYS A 47 -9.85 -13.96 13.58
C LYS A 47 -10.85 -15.05 13.93
N VAL A 48 -10.52 -15.80 14.96
CA VAL A 48 -11.36 -16.86 15.53
C VAL A 48 -11.37 -16.76 17.05
N VAL A 49 -12.45 -17.22 17.66
CA VAL A 49 -12.55 -17.45 19.11
C VAL A 49 -12.10 -18.87 19.41
N VAL A 50 -11.25 -19.02 20.43
CA VAL A 50 -10.77 -20.31 20.92
C VAL A 50 -11.72 -20.79 22.01
N ALA A 51 -12.61 -21.72 21.67
CA ALA A 51 -13.53 -22.32 22.63
C ALA A 51 -12.84 -23.39 23.49
N GLN A 52 -11.93 -24.16 22.89
CA GLN A 52 -11.13 -25.19 23.58
C GLN A 52 -9.80 -25.43 22.84
N GLY A 53 -8.77 -25.87 23.58
CA GLY A 53 -7.50 -26.31 23.02
C GLY A 53 -6.34 -25.36 23.34
N GLN A 54 -5.17 -25.62 22.75
CA GLN A 54 -3.96 -24.84 22.94
C GLN A 54 -3.29 -24.56 21.60
N TYR A 55 -2.73 -23.36 21.48
CA TYR A 55 -2.01 -22.90 20.29
C TYR A 55 -0.72 -22.18 20.70
N ARG A 56 0.18 -22.01 19.74
CA ARG A 56 1.35 -21.14 19.86
C ARG A 56 1.36 -20.11 18.74
N ALA A 57 1.89 -18.94 19.04
CA ALA A 57 2.10 -17.91 18.03
C ALA A 57 3.15 -18.35 17.00
N LYS A 58 2.99 -17.90 15.76
CA LYS A 58 3.98 -17.98 14.69
C LYS A 58 5.29 -17.38 15.19
N ARG A 59 6.41 -18.10 15.00
CA ARG A 59 7.73 -17.56 15.33
C ARG A 59 8.09 -16.47 14.33
N LEU A 60 8.25 -15.25 14.82
CA LEU A 60 8.65 -14.11 14.01
C LEU A 60 10.18 -14.13 13.83
N ALA A 61 10.64 -13.89 12.61
CA ALA A 61 12.05 -13.61 12.38
C ALA A 61 12.40 -12.25 13.05
N PRO A 62 13.64 -12.07 13.56
CA PRO A 62 14.08 -10.80 14.11
C PRO A 62 13.80 -9.64 13.13
N GLY A 63 13.19 -8.56 13.62
CA GLY A 63 12.82 -7.40 12.79
C GLY A 63 11.51 -7.55 12.00
N THR A 64 10.80 -8.69 12.09
CA THR A 64 9.43 -8.80 11.56
C THR A 64 8.48 -8.06 12.51
N PRO A 65 7.68 -7.09 12.02
CA PRO A 65 6.66 -6.45 12.84
C PRO A 65 5.73 -7.49 13.46
N SER A 66 5.45 -7.35 14.76
CA SER A 66 4.45 -8.18 15.41
C SER A 66 3.09 -8.01 14.73
N PRO A 67 2.23 -9.04 14.74
CA PRO A 67 0.83 -8.92 14.34
C PRO A 67 0.23 -7.67 14.98
N SER A 68 -0.21 -6.74 14.14
CA SER A 68 -0.71 -5.44 14.61
C SER A 68 -2.19 -5.51 14.97
N TYR A 69 -2.90 -6.55 14.52
CA TYR A 69 -4.32 -6.70 14.80
C TYR A 69 -4.51 -7.16 16.26
N PRO A 70 -5.12 -6.32 17.10
CA PRO A 70 -5.31 -6.62 18.50
C PRO A 70 -6.45 -7.64 18.74
N LEU A 71 -6.22 -8.53 19.70
CA LEU A 71 -7.07 -9.69 20.02
C LEU A 71 -7.54 -9.63 21.47
N ALA A 72 -8.75 -10.13 21.76
CA ALA A 72 -9.17 -10.46 23.12
C ALA A 72 -8.43 -11.71 23.64
N ALA A 73 -8.49 -11.96 24.95
CA ALA A 73 -7.74 -13.03 25.61
C ALA A 73 -8.07 -14.44 25.08
N ASN A 74 -9.27 -14.65 24.53
CA ASN A 74 -9.75 -15.90 23.95
C ASN A 74 -9.80 -15.87 22.42
N GLU A 75 -9.16 -14.89 21.77
CA GLU A 75 -9.13 -14.77 20.31
C GLU A 75 -7.73 -15.07 19.77
N MET A 76 -7.69 -15.57 18.53
CA MET A 76 -6.44 -15.73 17.78
C MET A 76 -6.63 -15.48 16.29
N LEU A 77 -5.53 -15.31 15.56
CA LEU A 77 -5.51 -15.19 14.11
C LEU A 77 -5.00 -16.49 13.51
N LEU A 78 -5.79 -17.13 12.64
CA LEU A 78 -5.38 -18.39 12.00
C LEU A 78 -4.04 -18.25 11.24
N CYS A 79 -3.76 -17.08 10.65
CA CYS A 79 -2.50 -16.82 9.93
C CYS A 79 -1.28 -16.62 10.83
N GLN A 80 -1.46 -16.54 12.16
CA GLN A 80 -0.40 -16.30 13.13
C GLN A 80 -0.33 -17.38 14.22
N SER A 81 -1.02 -18.51 14.05
CA SER A 81 -1.13 -19.53 15.08
C SER A 81 -0.88 -20.93 14.54
N HIS A 82 -0.20 -21.75 15.35
CA HIS A 82 -0.02 -23.20 15.15
C HIS A 82 -0.78 -23.96 16.23
N ALA A 83 -1.31 -25.13 15.90
CA ALA A 83 -1.94 -26.01 16.88
C ALA A 83 -0.89 -26.66 17.80
N CYS A 84 -1.22 -26.80 19.10
CA CYS A 84 -0.43 -27.57 20.07
C CYS A 84 -1.22 -28.74 20.68
N ALA A 85 -2.53 -28.78 20.45
CA ALA A 85 -3.47 -29.80 20.88
C ALA A 85 -4.67 -29.79 19.93
N ASP A 86 -5.57 -30.77 20.06
CA ASP A 86 -6.89 -30.68 19.42
C ASP A 86 -7.61 -29.42 19.91
N MET A 87 -8.27 -28.72 18.99
CA MET A 87 -8.89 -27.42 19.27
C MET A 87 -10.34 -27.38 18.80
N ARG A 88 -11.15 -26.57 19.48
CA ARG A 88 -12.46 -26.15 19.01
C ARG A 88 -12.44 -24.64 18.81
N LEU A 89 -12.68 -24.22 17.57
CA LEU A 89 -12.65 -22.82 17.16
C LEU A 89 -14.05 -22.38 16.73
N GLU A 90 -14.37 -21.12 17.01
CA GLU A 90 -15.59 -20.47 16.54
C GLU A 90 -15.20 -19.27 15.67
N ILE A 91 -15.94 -19.06 14.57
CA ILE A 91 -15.74 -17.93 13.67
C ILE A 91 -16.98 -17.04 13.78
N PRO A 92 -16.95 -15.99 14.63
CA PRO A 92 -18.13 -15.19 14.90
C PRO A 92 -18.75 -14.60 13.63
N GLY A 93 -20.05 -14.81 13.45
CA GLY A 93 -20.80 -14.24 12.31
C GLY A 93 -20.52 -14.88 10.94
N TRP A 94 -19.81 -16.02 10.90
CA TRP A 94 -19.49 -16.73 9.66
C TRP A 94 -19.81 -18.23 9.80
N SER A 95 -20.37 -18.85 8.75
CA SER A 95 -20.75 -20.27 8.72
C SER A 95 -20.20 -20.96 7.48
N LEU A 96 -19.68 -22.18 7.67
CA LEU A 96 -19.24 -23.09 6.61
C LEU A 96 -20.39 -23.69 5.80
N ASP A 97 -21.62 -23.53 6.27
CA ASP A 97 -22.81 -24.09 5.64
C ASP A 97 -23.48 -23.10 4.68
N ALA A 98 -23.02 -21.85 4.64
CA ALA A 98 -23.32 -20.90 3.58
C ALA A 98 -22.26 -21.04 2.47
N PRO A 99 -22.54 -21.72 1.35
CA PRO A 99 -21.59 -21.79 0.25
C PRO A 99 -21.32 -20.37 -0.27
N ALA A 100 -20.04 -20.03 -0.48
CA ALA A 100 -19.70 -18.90 -1.33
C ALA A 100 -20.20 -19.26 -2.75
N LEU A 101 -21.19 -18.52 -3.23
CA LEU A 101 -21.77 -18.78 -4.55
C LEU A 101 -20.92 -18.08 -5.59
N VAL A 102 -20.56 -18.82 -6.62
CA VAL A 102 -20.00 -18.23 -7.85
C VAL A 102 -21.20 -17.90 -8.72
N VAL A 103 -21.39 -16.62 -8.99
CA VAL A 103 -22.53 -16.13 -9.75
C VAL A 103 -22.04 -15.28 -10.90
N GLU A 104 -22.75 -15.34 -12.01
CA GLU A 104 -22.53 -14.42 -13.11
C GLU A 104 -23.28 -13.12 -12.81
N ALA A 105 -22.66 -11.99 -13.10
CA ALA A 105 -23.25 -10.68 -12.89
C ALA A 105 -23.10 -9.81 -14.13
N THR A 106 -24.20 -9.22 -14.58
CA THR A 106 -24.22 -8.32 -15.74
C THR A 106 -23.92 -6.90 -15.31
N VAL A 107 -23.02 -6.21 -16.01
CA VAL A 107 -22.74 -4.79 -15.81
C VAL A 107 -23.94 -3.95 -16.28
N LEU A 108 -24.56 -3.23 -15.35
CA LEU A 108 -25.70 -2.35 -15.64
C LEU A 108 -25.28 -0.90 -15.87
N SER A 109 -24.26 -0.43 -15.15
CA SER A 109 -23.78 0.94 -15.22
C SER A 109 -22.33 1.05 -14.77
N LYS A 110 -21.61 1.97 -15.39
CA LYS A 110 -20.24 2.33 -15.06
C LYS A 110 -20.09 3.84 -15.21
N ARG A 111 -19.73 4.55 -14.14
CA ARG A 111 -19.55 6.01 -14.18
C ARG A 111 -18.43 6.47 -13.26
N ALA A 112 -17.75 7.55 -13.63
CA ALA A 112 -16.78 8.20 -12.76
C ALA A 112 -17.50 8.97 -11.63
N LEU A 113 -17.06 8.76 -10.39
CA LEU A 113 -17.44 9.55 -9.21
C LEU A 113 -16.41 10.64 -8.91
N SER A 114 -15.14 10.38 -9.21
CA SER A 114 -14.00 11.30 -9.14
C SER A 114 -13.02 10.96 -10.29
N PRO A 115 -11.89 11.68 -10.47
CA PRO A 115 -10.89 11.34 -11.48
C PRO A 115 -10.37 9.90 -11.40
N ASP A 116 -10.33 9.33 -10.20
CA ASP A 116 -9.76 8.01 -9.91
C ASP A 116 -10.75 7.04 -9.25
N ILE A 117 -12.01 7.41 -9.03
CA ILE A 117 -13.04 6.50 -8.48
C ILE A 117 -14.13 6.24 -9.52
N ILE A 118 -14.41 4.96 -9.77
CA ILE A 118 -15.48 4.49 -10.63
C ILE A 118 -16.57 3.82 -9.79
N GLU A 119 -17.82 4.19 -10.03
CA GLU A 119 -18.98 3.41 -9.61
C GLU A 119 -19.28 2.34 -10.67
N LEU A 120 -19.35 1.09 -10.24
CA LEU A 120 -19.78 -0.04 -11.05
C LEU A 120 -21.04 -0.62 -10.43
N VAL A 121 -22.11 -0.72 -11.23
CA VAL A 121 -23.37 -1.35 -10.82
C VAL A 121 -23.54 -2.63 -11.61
N VAL A 122 -23.78 -3.74 -10.93
CA VAL A 122 -23.99 -5.06 -11.54
C VAL A 122 -25.26 -5.71 -11.02
N MET A 123 -25.83 -6.60 -11.82
CA MET A 123 -26.96 -7.45 -11.45
C MET A 123 -26.51 -8.91 -11.44
N PRO A 124 -26.49 -9.59 -10.29
CA PRO A 124 -26.24 -11.02 -10.27
C PRO A 124 -27.44 -11.77 -10.87
N ASP A 125 -27.17 -12.84 -11.61
CA ASP A 125 -28.18 -13.73 -12.20
C ASP A 125 -29.03 -14.48 -11.17
N MET A 126 -28.51 -14.60 -9.94
CA MET A 126 -29.20 -15.14 -8.79
C MET A 126 -29.07 -14.23 -7.55
N PRO A 127 -30.07 -14.17 -6.67
CA PRO A 127 -30.03 -13.32 -5.47
C PRO A 127 -28.87 -13.69 -4.54
N LEU A 128 -28.07 -12.68 -4.16
CA LEU A 128 -27.03 -12.80 -3.14
C LEU A 128 -27.49 -12.16 -1.83
N ALA A 129 -27.63 -12.97 -0.77
CA ALA A 129 -27.98 -12.51 0.57
C ALA A 129 -26.76 -11.89 1.29
N ALA A 130 -26.34 -10.69 0.88
CA ALA A 130 -25.23 -9.99 1.49
C ALA A 130 -25.66 -9.15 2.71
N ARG A 131 -24.92 -9.27 3.81
CA ARG A 131 -25.05 -8.42 5.00
C ARG A 131 -24.33 -7.09 4.79
N ALA A 132 -24.81 -6.05 5.47
CA ALA A 132 -24.19 -4.74 5.45
C ALA A 132 -22.72 -4.80 5.89
N GLY A 133 -21.81 -4.40 5.00
CA GLY A 133 -20.36 -4.41 5.22
C GLY A 133 -19.60 -5.56 4.52
N GLN A 134 -20.33 -6.49 3.88
CA GLN A 134 -19.72 -7.58 3.12
C GLN A 134 -19.19 -7.14 1.74
N TYR A 135 -18.32 -7.97 1.17
CA TYR A 135 -17.69 -7.77 -0.13
C TYR A 135 -17.84 -9.01 -1.02
N LEU A 136 -17.61 -8.83 -2.33
CA LEU A 136 -17.47 -9.93 -3.29
C LEU A 136 -16.05 -9.99 -3.84
N LYS A 137 -15.63 -11.19 -4.27
CA LYS A 137 -14.44 -11.40 -5.07
C LYS A 137 -14.81 -11.39 -6.55
N PHE A 138 -14.16 -10.56 -7.34
CA PHE A 138 -14.30 -10.53 -8.79
C PHE A 138 -13.25 -11.46 -9.36
N ARG A 139 -13.63 -12.50 -10.10
CA ARG A 139 -12.68 -13.40 -10.76
C ARG A 139 -12.14 -12.77 -12.04
N LEU A 140 -10.84 -12.95 -12.24
CA LEU A 140 -10.11 -12.51 -13.41
C LEU A 140 -9.89 -13.68 -14.37
N VAL A 141 -9.61 -13.37 -15.63
CA VAL A 141 -9.45 -14.37 -16.72
C VAL A 141 -8.23 -15.28 -16.49
N ASP A 142 -7.22 -14.78 -15.79
CA ASP A 142 -6.00 -15.50 -15.40
C ASP A 142 -6.16 -16.37 -14.13
N GLY A 143 -7.36 -16.42 -13.55
CA GLY A 143 -7.65 -17.18 -12.33
C GLY A 143 -7.43 -16.39 -11.03
N ASP A 144 -6.99 -15.14 -11.12
CA ASP A 144 -6.84 -14.24 -9.99
C ASP A 144 -8.21 -13.69 -9.50
N SER A 145 -8.25 -13.02 -8.35
CA SER A 145 -9.44 -12.31 -7.87
C SER A 145 -9.13 -11.02 -7.11
N ARG A 146 -10.07 -10.08 -7.16
CA ARG A 146 -10.03 -8.81 -6.40
C ARG A 146 -11.25 -8.67 -5.50
N CYS A 147 -11.04 -8.23 -4.27
CA CYS A 147 -12.13 -8.01 -3.32
C CYS A 147 -12.69 -6.58 -3.43
N PHE A 148 -13.99 -6.43 -3.63
CA PHE A 148 -14.68 -5.13 -3.61
C PHE A 148 -15.89 -5.15 -2.69
N SER A 149 -15.93 -4.20 -1.75
CA SER A 149 -17.06 -4.03 -0.83
C SER A 149 -18.33 -3.60 -1.57
N ILE A 150 -19.45 -4.18 -1.16
CA ILE A 150 -20.78 -3.81 -1.66
C ILE A 150 -21.17 -2.49 -1.00
N ALA A 151 -21.32 -1.44 -1.79
CA ALA A 151 -21.55 -0.07 -1.31
C ALA A 151 -23.04 0.27 -1.05
N ASN A 152 -23.95 -0.68 -1.26
CA ASN A 152 -25.38 -0.52 -1.02
C ASN A 152 -25.98 -1.66 -0.19
N LEU A 153 -27.23 -1.51 0.22
CA LEU A 153 -28.06 -2.61 0.72
C LEU A 153 -28.79 -3.24 -0.47
N PRO A 154 -28.49 -4.49 -0.87
CA PRO A 154 -29.11 -5.09 -2.07
C PRO A 154 -30.63 -5.20 -1.95
N ALA A 155 -31.16 -5.40 -0.74
CA ALA A 155 -32.58 -5.45 -0.45
C ALA A 155 -33.32 -4.12 -0.77
N ASP A 156 -32.64 -2.98 -0.73
CA ASP A 156 -33.22 -1.67 -1.07
C ASP A 156 -33.07 -1.33 -2.57
N GLY A 157 -32.35 -2.15 -3.33
CA GLY A 157 -31.93 -1.87 -4.70
C GLY A 157 -32.39 -2.91 -5.73
N ASP A 158 -33.45 -3.66 -5.45
CA ASP A 158 -33.96 -4.72 -6.32
C ASP A 158 -32.90 -5.79 -6.64
N GLY A 159 -31.98 -6.06 -5.71
CA GLY A 159 -30.90 -7.03 -5.87
C GLY A 159 -29.64 -6.50 -6.58
N ARG A 160 -29.65 -5.25 -7.08
CA ARG A 160 -28.45 -4.65 -7.69
C ARG A 160 -27.32 -4.47 -6.68
N LEU A 161 -26.10 -4.66 -7.13
CA LEU A 161 -24.90 -4.48 -6.33
C LEU A 161 -24.10 -3.30 -6.87
N ILE A 162 -23.74 -2.38 -5.99
CA ILE A 162 -22.97 -1.16 -6.29
C ILE A 162 -21.58 -1.31 -5.70
N PHE A 163 -20.55 -1.00 -6.48
CA PHE A 163 -19.16 -0.99 -6.07
C PHE A 163 -18.56 0.38 -6.36
N GLN A 164 -17.66 0.83 -5.49
CA GLN A 164 -16.93 2.10 -5.65
C GLN A 164 -15.44 1.78 -5.65
N ILE A 165 -14.86 1.76 -6.83
CA ILE A 165 -13.56 1.16 -7.10
C ILE A 165 -12.56 2.26 -7.44
N ARG A 166 -11.42 2.28 -6.74
CA ARG A 166 -10.30 3.18 -7.07
C ARG A 166 -9.51 2.61 -8.24
N ARG A 167 -9.24 3.47 -9.22
CA ARG A 167 -8.26 3.24 -10.29
C ARG A 167 -6.87 3.37 -9.70
N VAL A 168 -6.17 2.26 -9.64
CA VAL A 168 -4.76 2.19 -9.28
C VAL A 168 -3.97 2.12 -10.58
N SER A 169 -3.04 3.06 -10.77
CA SER A 169 -2.09 3.07 -11.91
C SER A 169 -1.22 1.81 -11.85
N GLY A 170 -1.07 1.09 -12.95
CA GLY A 170 -0.40 -0.21 -13.03
C GLY A 170 -1.25 -1.37 -12.47
N GLY A 171 -2.50 -1.14 -12.08
CA GLY A 171 -3.37 -2.15 -11.49
C GLY A 171 -4.03 -3.05 -12.54
N LEU A 172 -3.66 -4.35 -12.56
CA LEU A 172 -4.20 -5.41 -13.43
C LEU A 172 -5.73 -5.49 -13.54
N PHE A 173 -6.48 -5.02 -12.53
CA PHE A 173 -7.94 -4.98 -12.58
C PHE A 173 -8.48 -3.58 -12.85
N SER A 174 -7.98 -2.58 -12.14
CA SER A 174 -8.59 -1.26 -12.11
C SER A 174 -8.23 -0.38 -13.30
N GLU A 175 -7.14 -0.70 -14.01
CA GLU A 175 -6.71 0.03 -15.21
C GLU A 175 -7.15 -0.66 -16.50
N THR A 176 -6.94 -1.97 -16.63
CA THR A 176 -7.29 -2.74 -17.83
C THR A 176 -8.75 -3.21 -17.77
N LEU A 177 -9.07 -4.21 -16.94
CA LEU A 177 -10.40 -4.82 -16.94
C LEU A 177 -11.51 -3.81 -16.64
N LEU A 178 -11.37 -3.01 -15.58
CA LEU A 178 -12.34 -1.97 -15.26
C LEU A 178 -12.38 -0.87 -16.32
N GLY A 179 -11.28 -0.61 -17.03
CA GLY A 179 -11.23 0.29 -18.18
C GLY A 179 -12.04 -0.23 -19.36
N ASP A 180 -11.89 -1.51 -19.67
CA ASP A 180 -12.46 -2.19 -20.83
C ASP A 180 -13.91 -2.68 -20.62
N LEU A 181 -14.39 -2.77 -19.39
CA LEU A 181 -15.77 -3.20 -19.10
C LEU A 181 -16.81 -2.21 -19.66
N ASP A 182 -17.72 -2.73 -20.46
CA ASP A 182 -18.88 -2.03 -21.01
C ASP A 182 -20.20 -2.49 -20.38
N VAL A 183 -21.23 -1.66 -20.53
CA VAL A 183 -22.60 -2.03 -20.10
C VAL A 183 -23.07 -3.22 -20.92
N GLY A 184 -23.52 -4.26 -20.22
CA GLY A 184 -23.93 -5.55 -20.80
C GLY A 184 -22.89 -6.66 -20.64
N ASP A 185 -21.65 -6.35 -20.26
CA ASP A 185 -20.62 -7.36 -20.01
C ASP A 185 -20.95 -8.24 -18.82
N LEU A 186 -20.40 -9.45 -18.84
CA LEU A 186 -20.58 -10.46 -17.80
C LEU A 186 -19.33 -10.59 -16.95
N LEU A 187 -19.53 -10.65 -15.63
CA LEU A 187 -18.51 -10.80 -14.61
C LEU A 187 -18.79 -12.03 -13.77
N HIS A 188 -17.75 -12.76 -13.39
CA HIS A 188 -17.87 -13.83 -12.40
C HIS A 188 -17.52 -13.28 -11.02
N VAL A 189 -18.48 -13.30 -10.11
CA VAL A 189 -18.27 -12.86 -8.73
C VAL A 189 -18.50 -14.01 -7.76
N GLU A 190 -17.73 -14.02 -6.68
CA GLU A 190 -17.81 -15.01 -5.62
C GLU A 190 -18.09 -14.33 -4.28
N GLY A 191 -19.03 -14.85 -3.50
CA GLY A 191 -19.31 -14.37 -2.15
C GLY A 191 -20.76 -14.64 -1.68
N PRO A 192 -21.25 -13.89 -0.67
CA PRO A 192 -20.59 -12.76 0.01
C PRO A 192 -19.54 -13.17 1.05
N PHE A 193 -18.54 -12.31 1.25
CA PHE A 193 -17.44 -12.46 2.21
C PHE A 193 -17.33 -11.27 3.16
N GLY A 194 -16.50 -11.41 4.20
CA GLY A 194 -16.17 -10.33 5.13
C GLY A 194 -16.86 -10.49 6.48
N ALA A 195 -16.12 -10.11 7.53
CA ALA A 195 -16.57 -10.19 8.92
C ALA A 195 -16.88 -8.81 9.52
N CYS A 196 -16.51 -7.72 8.83
CA CYS A 196 -16.88 -6.37 9.21
C CYS A 196 -18.34 -6.06 8.84
N THR A 197 -19.27 -6.76 9.50
CA THR A 197 -20.70 -6.61 9.25
C THR A 197 -21.41 -5.89 10.38
N TRP A 198 -22.55 -5.28 10.08
CA TRP A 198 -23.46 -4.75 11.10
C TRP A 198 -23.74 -5.77 12.22
N GLN A 199 -23.62 -5.31 13.47
CA GLN A 199 -23.94 -6.03 14.70
C GLN A 199 -25.28 -5.49 15.23
N ASP A 200 -26.24 -6.38 15.47
CA ASP A 200 -27.56 -6.02 16.00
C ASP A 200 -27.50 -5.75 17.51
N ASP A 201 -26.91 -4.60 17.87
CA ASP A 201 -26.93 -4.00 19.20
C ASP A 201 -27.69 -2.65 19.10
N ASP A 202 -28.99 -2.67 19.39
CA ASP A 202 -29.94 -1.63 18.99
C ASP A 202 -29.86 -0.33 19.81
N VAL A 203 -28.93 -0.22 20.76
CA VAL A 203 -28.86 0.91 21.71
C VAL A 203 -27.51 1.62 21.74
N ALA A 204 -26.46 1.07 21.12
CA ALA A 204 -25.12 1.66 21.16
C ALA A 204 -24.97 2.84 20.16
N PRO A 205 -24.38 3.98 20.57
CA PRO A 205 -23.92 5.01 19.62
C PRO A 205 -22.92 4.44 18.63
N VAL A 206 -23.03 4.81 17.36
CA VAL A 206 -22.21 4.26 16.28
C VAL A 206 -21.16 5.27 15.83
N VAL A 207 -19.90 4.86 15.84
CA VAL A 207 -18.79 5.66 15.28
C VAL A 207 -18.19 4.93 14.08
N LEU A 208 -18.14 5.61 12.95
CA LEU A 208 -17.70 5.05 11.67
C LEU A 208 -16.40 5.72 11.21
N PHE A 209 -15.45 4.93 10.74
CA PHE A 209 -14.18 5.40 10.17
C PHE A 209 -13.98 4.86 8.76
N ALA A 210 -13.65 5.75 7.82
CA ALA A 210 -13.22 5.36 6.49
C ALA A 210 -12.01 6.16 6.02
N THR A 211 -11.19 5.56 5.15
CA THR A 211 -10.21 6.30 4.33
C THR A 211 -10.32 5.87 2.89
N GLY A 212 -10.29 6.83 1.95
CA GLY A 212 -10.41 6.54 0.52
C GLY A 212 -11.67 5.73 0.21
N THR A 213 -11.55 4.67 -0.59
CA THR A 213 -12.67 3.77 -0.94
C THR A 213 -13.12 2.84 0.19
N GLY A 214 -12.49 2.90 1.37
CA GLY A 214 -13.04 2.25 2.58
C GLY A 214 -14.48 2.70 2.88
N TYR A 215 -14.89 3.87 2.37
CA TYR A 215 -16.27 4.32 2.38
C TYR A 215 -17.24 3.31 1.75
N ALA A 216 -16.84 2.58 0.71
CA ALA A 216 -17.67 1.53 0.10
C ALA A 216 -18.05 0.44 1.11
N GLY A 217 -17.14 0.04 2.01
CA GLY A 217 -17.44 -0.94 3.06
C GLY A 217 -18.26 -0.35 4.21
N ILE A 218 -18.10 0.93 4.50
CA ILE A 218 -18.84 1.62 5.58
C ILE A 218 -20.24 2.06 5.15
N LYS A 219 -20.45 2.42 3.89
CA LYS A 219 -21.73 2.93 3.38
C LYS A 219 -22.93 2.02 3.69
N PRO A 220 -22.91 0.68 3.48
CA PRO A 220 -24.05 -0.16 3.86
C PRO A 220 -24.27 -0.23 5.38
N ILE A 221 -23.21 -0.12 6.19
CA ILE A 221 -23.30 -0.06 7.67
C ILE A 221 -23.95 1.26 8.07
N LEU A 222 -23.52 2.39 7.47
CA LEU A 222 -24.14 3.70 7.64
C LEU A 222 -25.62 3.68 7.26
N LEU A 223 -25.98 3.16 6.08
CA LEU A 223 -27.37 3.04 5.63
C LEU A 223 -28.23 2.22 6.60
N THR A 224 -27.66 1.18 7.21
CA THR A 224 -28.34 0.40 8.23
C THR A 224 -28.53 1.20 9.52
N ALA A 225 -27.49 1.89 9.98
CA ALA A 225 -27.52 2.73 11.18
C ALA A 225 -28.53 3.88 11.07
N LEU A 226 -28.63 4.53 9.90
CA LEU A 226 -29.57 5.62 9.65
C LEU A 226 -31.05 5.19 9.74
N LYS A 227 -31.34 3.89 9.59
CA LYS A 227 -32.69 3.32 9.78
C LYS A 227 -33.00 3.02 11.26
N ARG A 228 -32.04 3.15 12.16
CA ARG A 228 -32.18 2.86 13.60
C ARG A 228 -32.28 4.15 14.41
N ASP A 229 -32.72 4.01 15.66
CA ASP A 229 -32.86 5.12 16.61
C ASP A 229 -31.58 5.30 17.45
N VAL A 230 -30.42 5.37 16.78
CA VAL A 230 -29.11 5.54 17.42
C VAL A 230 -28.43 6.82 16.92
N GLU A 231 -27.49 7.33 17.71
CA GLU A 231 -26.57 8.40 17.29
C GLU A 231 -25.50 7.81 16.37
N VAL A 232 -25.19 8.52 15.27
CA VAL A 232 -24.22 8.04 14.28
C VAL A 232 -23.26 9.16 13.93
N THR A 233 -21.96 8.92 14.12
CA THR A 233 -20.92 9.87 13.69
C THR A 233 -19.96 9.20 12.71
N PHE A 234 -19.76 9.80 11.54
CA PHE A 234 -18.88 9.27 10.50
C PHE A 234 -17.67 10.18 10.21
N TYR A 235 -16.47 9.62 10.26
CA TYR A 235 -15.23 10.30 9.91
C TYR A 235 -14.66 9.69 8.62
N TRP A 236 -14.51 10.53 7.59
CA TRP A 236 -13.96 10.10 6.30
C TRP A 236 -12.65 10.82 6.00
N GLY A 237 -11.57 10.07 5.85
CA GLY A 237 -10.24 10.57 5.50
C GLY A 237 -9.99 10.56 3.99
N GLY A 238 -9.54 11.68 3.45
CA GLY A 238 -9.16 11.85 2.04
C GLY A 238 -7.88 12.67 1.89
N ALA A 239 -7.15 12.50 0.78
CA ALA A 239 -5.97 13.31 0.47
C ALA A 239 -6.37 14.67 -0.09
N GLN A 240 -7.49 14.73 -0.82
CA GLN A 240 -8.01 15.92 -1.49
C GLN A 240 -9.53 15.99 -1.39
N ALA A 241 -10.11 17.17 -1.65
CA ALA A 241 -11.56 17.38 -1.58
C ALA A 241 -12.35 16.43 -2.51
N ALA A 242 -11.76 16.08 -3.66
CA ALA A 242 -12.37 15.15 -4.62
C ALA A 242 -12.49 13.70 -4.10
N ASP A 243 -11.77 13.33 -3.04
CA ASP A 243 -11.91 12.00 -2.43
C ASP A 243 -13.26 11.84 -1.70
N PHE A 244 -13.93 12.92 -1.33
CA PHE A 244 -15.24 12.91 -0.67
C PHE A 244 -16.37 12.87 -1.70
N TYR A 245 -16.30 11.91 -2.62
CA TYR A 245 -17.13 11.85 -3.83
C TYR A 245 -18.63 11.64 -3.56
N ASP A 246 -19.03 11.23 -2.36
CA ASP A 246 -20.44 11.05 -1.96
C ASP A 246 -20.92 12.12 -0.97
N ARG A 247 -20.24 13.27 -0.93
CA ARG A 247 -20.54 14.39 -0.03
C ARG A 247 -21.99 14.84 -0.10
N ALA A 248 -22.58 14.92 -1.31
CA ALA A 248 -23.95 15.36 -1.47
C ALA A 248 -24.97 14.46 -0.75
N PHE A 249 -24.76 13.14 -0.80
CA PHE A 249 -25.58 12.18 -0.05
C PHE A 249 -25.41 12.34 1.46
N LEU A 250 -24.17 12.51 1.92
CA LEU A 250 -23.87 12.67 3.35
C LEU A 250 -24.46 13.96 3.91
N ASP A 251 -24.32 15.08 3.18
CA ASP A 251 -24.89 16.38 3.56
C ASP A 251 -26.43 16.31 3.62
N GLN A 252 -27.08 15.65 2.66
CA GLN A 252 -28.52 15.44 2.69
C GLN A 252 -28.94 14.54 3.86
N SER A 253 -28.17 13.49 4.15
CA SER A 253 -28.45 12.56 5.25
C SER A 253 -28.43 13.25 6.63
N VAL A 254 -27.61 14.29 6.81
CA VAL A 254 -27.60 15.11 8.04
C VAL A 254 -28.90 15.88 8.20
N ILE A 255 -29.48 16.36 7.10
CA ILE A 255 -30.77 17.08 7.11
C ILE A 255 -31.89 16.10 7.45
N ASP A 256 -31.88 14.92 6.83
CA ASP A 256 -32.93 13.90 6.97
C ASP A 256 -32.87 13.19 8.34
N CYS A 257 -31.67 13.08 8.93
CA CYS A 257 -31.44 12.44 10.22
C CYS A 257 -30.58 13.35 11.13
N PRO A 258 -31.21 14.17 11.99
CA PRO A 258 -30.48 15.10 12.87
C PRO A 258 -29.51 14.45 13.87
N ARG A 259 -29.63 13.13 14.11
CA ARG A 259 -28.71 12.33 14.95
C ARG A 259 -27.47 11.85 14.19
N PHE A 260 -27.41 12.10 12.88
CA PHE A 260 -26.27 11.77 12.05
C PHE A 260 -25.36 12.98 11.89
N HIS A 261 -24.08 12.76 12.15
CA HIS A 261 -23.02 13.72 11.91
C HIS A 261 -21.94 13.09 11.05
N TRP A 262 -21.35 13.86 10.16
CA TRP A 262 -20.18 13.41 9.42
C TRP A 262 -19.12 14.50 9.31
N HIS A 263 -17.86 14.07 9.23
CA HIS A 263 -16.70 14.92 9.24
C HIS A 263 -15.72 14.49 8.13
N PRO A 264 -15.57 15.27 7.05
CA PRO A 264 -14.46 15.09 6.12
C PRO A 264 -13.15 15.51 6.81
N VAL A 265 -12.12 14.68 6.71
CA VAL A 265 -10.79 14.95 7.28
C VAL A 265 -9.76 14.88 6.17
N LEU A 266 -9.23 16.03 5.78
CA LEU A 266 -8.14 16.08 4.81
C LEU A 266 -6.83 15.62 5.46
N ALA A 267 -6.02 14.85 4.73
CA ALA A 267 -4.74 14.36 5.21
C ALA A 267 -3.76 15.48 5.58
N SER A 268 -3.95 16.69 5.02
CA SER A 268 -3.20 17.90 5.39
C SER A 268 -3.62 18.50 6.73
N GLU A 269 -4.84 18.22 7.19
CA GLU A 269 -5.45 18.81 8.39
C GLU A 269 -5.38 17.87 9.61
N GLY A 270 -5.29 16.55 9.37
CA GLY A 270 -5.14 15.57 10.44
C GLY A 270 -5.39 14.15 10.00
N ARG A 271 -5.70 13.29 10.97
CA ARG A 271 -6.13 11.90 10.74
C ARG A 271 -7.49 11.69 11.40
N VAL A 272 -8.29 10.79 10.82
CA VAL A 272 -9.67 10.56 11.24
C VAL A 272 -9.80 10.19 12.72
N GLN A 273 -8.88 9.36 13.22
CA GLN A 273 -8.90 8.94 14.62
C GLN A 273 -8.59 10.07 15.60
N ASP A 274 -7.67 10.97 15.23
CA ASP A 274 -7.27 12.07 16.10
C ASP A 274 -8.44 13.06 16.26
N VAL A 275 -9.11 13.37 15.14
CA VAL A 275 -10.31 14.21 15.13
C VAL A 275 -11.43 13.56 15.94
N ALA A 276 -11.68 12.26 15.75
CA ALA A 276 -12.73 11.57 16.49
C ALA A 276 -12.49 11.55 18.00
N LEU A 277 -11.26 11.30 18.44
CA LEU A 277 -10.89 11.31 19.87
C LEU A 277 -11.09 12.69 20.51
N SER A 278 -10.99 13.78 19.72
CA SER A 278 -11.24 15.14 20.21
C SER A 278 -12.73 15.48 20.40
N HIS A 279 -13.66 14.69 19.85
CA HIS A 279 -15.11 14.99 19.89
C HIS A 279 -15.84 14.41 21.11
N GLY A 280 -15.13 13.75 22.04
CA GLY A 280 -15.70 13.37 23.35
C GLY A 280 -16.78 12.30 23.30
N HIS A 281 -16.67 11.32 22.39
CA HIS A 281 -17.59 10.18 22.32
C HIS A 281 -17.62 9.36 23.62
N ARG A 282 -18.77 8.72 23.90
CA ARG A 282 -18.93 7.72 24.97
C ARG A 282 -18.37 6.37 24.51
N TRP A 283 -17.05 6.26 24.47
CA TRP A 283 -16.36 5.09 23.91
C TRP A 283 -16.72 3.78 24.61
N GLU A 284 -16.96 3.80 25.92
CA GLU A 284 -17.37 2.62 26.70
C GLU A 284 -18.71 2.00 26.24
N GLU A 285 -19.57 2.81 25.63
CA GLU A 285 -20.90 2.41 25.13
C GLU A 285 -20.93 2.25 23.61
N ALA A 286 -19.95 2.80 22.89
CA ALA A 286 -19.97 2.91 21.44
C ALA A 286 -19.76 1.56 20.73
N GLN A 287 -20.34 1.46 19.54
CA GLN A 287 -20.02 0.44 18.54
C GLN A 287 -19.25 1.11 17.40
N VAL A 288 -18.04 0.61 17.13
CA VAL A 288 -17.12 1.20 16.15
C VAL A 288 -16.98 0.30 14.93
N TYR A 289 -17.08 0.90 13.75
CA TYR A 289 -16.76 0.26 12.47
C TYR A 289 -15.69 1.04 11.72
N ALA A 290 -14.66 0.36 11.22
CA ALA A 290 -13.58 1.00 10.46
C ALA A 290 -13.24 0.25 9.16
N CYS A 291 -13.06 0.97 8.05
CA CYS A 291 -12.70 0.36 6.77
C CYS A 291 -11.70 1.20 5.97
N GLY A 292 -10.74 0.55 5.30
CA GLY A 292 -9.77 1.22 4.43
C GLY A 292 -8.32 0.92 4.81
N ASN A 293 -7.48 1.96 4.95
CA ASN A 293 -6.05 1.81 5.17
C ASN A 293 -5.76 1.11 6.51
N GLY A 294 -4.92 0.07 6.49
CA GLY A 294 -4.59 -0.71 7.69
C GLY A 294 -3.88 0.10 8.79
N GLY A 295 -3.06 1.09 8.42
CA GLY A 295 -2.43 2.00 9.37
C GLY A 295 -3.44 2.86 10.12
N MET A 296 -4.44 3.40 9.40
CA MET A 296 -5.57 4.12 10.03
C MET A 296 -6.33 3.21 10.99
N ILE A 297 -6.68 1.99 10.58
CA ILE A 297 -7.44 1.05 11.41
C ILE A 297 -6.70 0.72 12.71
N ASN A 298 -5.39 0.46 12.61
CA ASN A 298 -4.55 0.18 13.78
C ASN A 298 -4.55 1.34 14.77
N GLN A 299 -4.37 2.58 14.27
CA GLN A 299 -4.32 3.78 15.10
C GLN A 299 -5.69 4.10 15.71
N ALA A 300 -6.76 4.02 14.92
CA ALA A 300 -8.13 4.21 15.39
C ALA A 300 -8.47 3.22 16.51
N ARG A 301 -8.16 1.94 16.32
CA ARG A 301 -8.44 0.93 17.34
C ARG A 301 -7.66 1.17 18.63
N ALA A 302 -6.36 1.45 18.53
CA ALA A 302 -5.54 1.72 19.70
C ALA A 302 -6.09 2.90 20.51
N GLY A 303 -6.37 4.02 19.84
CA GLY A 303 -6.91 5.21 20.49
C GLY A 303 -8.30 4.99 21.08
N CYS A 304 -9.21 4.32 20.38
CA CYS A 304 -10.54 4.02 20.92
C CYS A 304 -10.48 3.10 22.14
N LEU A 305 -9.60 2.08 22.15
CA LEU A 305 -9.43 1.21 23.32
C LEU A 305 -8.86 1.98 24.52
N GLU A 306 -7.85 2.82 24.29
CA GLU A 306 -7.27 3.66 25.33
C GLU A 306 -8.31 4.62 25.92
N ALA A 307 -9.24 5.09 25.08
CA ALA A 307 -10.36 5.93 25.48
C ALA A 307 -11.52 5.14 26.14
N GLY A 308 -11.44 3.81 26.27
CA GLY A 308 -12.39 2.99 27.02
C GLY A 308 -13.29 2.06 26.20
N LEU A 309 -13.15 2.01 24.87
CA LEU A 309 -13.97 1.13 24.02
C LEU A 309 -13.75 -0.36 24.35
N PRO A 310 -14.80 -1.16 24.58
CA PRO A 310 -14.67 -2.61 24.71
C PRO A 310 -14.13 -3.24 23.42
N ALA A 311 -13.08 -4.06 23.53
CA ALA A 311 -12.37 -4.61 22.38
C ALA A 311 -13.24 -5.35 21.35
N HIS A 312 -14.33 -5.98 21.78
CA HIS A 312 -15.27 -6.71 20.92
C HIS A 312 -16.21 -5.78 20.14
N ARG A 313 -16.32 -4.50 20.52
CA ARG A 313 -17.14 -3.47 19.86
C ARG A 313 -16.36 -2.66 18.82
N PHE A 314 -15.09 -3.01 18.54
CA PHE A 314 -14.35 -2.48 17.40
C PHE A 314 -14.31 -3.51 16.28
N VAL A 315 -15.08 -3.27 15.23
CA VAL A 315 -15.20 -4.15 14.06
C VAL A 315 -14.56 -3.44 12.86
N ALA A 316 -13.71 -4.12 12.09
CA ALA A 316 -13.01 -3.45 11.00
C ALA A 316 -12.63 -4.39 9.86
N GLU A 317 -12.44 -3.81 8.67
CA GLU A 317 -11.88 -4.48 7.49
C GLU A 317 -10.80 -3.62 6.86
N ALA A 318 -9.58 -4.15 6.75
CA ALA A 318 -8.48 -3.45 6.08
C ALA A 318 -8.49 -3.77 4.58
N PHE A 319 -8.46 -2.72 3.76
CA PHE A 319 -8.21 -2.85 2.33
C PHE A 319 -6.71 -3.04 2.15
N VAL A 320 -6.37 -4.28 1.87
CA VAL A 320 -5.04 -4.66 1.40
C VAL A 320 -5.16 -4.99 -0.08
N PRO A 321 -4.18 -4.59 -0.90
CA PRO A 321 -4.08 -5.07 -2.27
C PRO A 321 -4.19 -6.60 -2.27
N SER A 322 -5.15 -7.14 -3.02
CA SER A 322 -5.35 -8.59 -3.17
C SER A 322 -5.04 -8.99 -4.61
N GLY A 323 -4.42 -10.17 -4.77
CA GLY A 323 -3.97 -10.83 -6.00
C GLY A 323 -2.67 -11.60 -5.75
N PRO A 324 -2.25 -12.62 -6.53
CA PRO A 324 -0.84 -12.71 -6.86
C PRO A 324 -0.50 -11.32 -7.33
N SER A 325 0.29 -10.63 -6.54
CA SER A 325 0.82 -9.36 -6.98
C SER A 325 1.39 -9.57 -8.39
N SER A 326 1.40 -8.54 -9.22
CA SER A 326 2.24 -8.49 -10.42
C SER A 326 3.66 -9.02 -10.17
N VAL A 327 4.09 -9.08 -8.91
CA VAL A 327 5.18 -9.90 -8.36
C VAL A 327 5.20 -11.37 -8.81
N ASP A 328 4.15 -12.19 -8.90
CA ASP A 328 4.34 -13.59 -9.38
C ASP A 328 4.66 -13.64 -10.88
N THR A 329 4.07 -12.74 -11.69
CA THR A 329 4.40 -12.63 -13.12
C THR A 329 5.75 -11.93 -13.34
N LEU A 330 6.09 -10.93 -12.52
CA LEU A 330 7.39 -10.25 -12.50
C LEU A 330 8.49 -11.19 -11.99
N LEU A 331 8.31 -11.84 -10.84
CA LEU A 331 9.22 -12.86 -10.26
C LEU A 331 9.43 -14.04 -11.20
N ASN A 332 8.41 -14.49 -11.93
CA ASN A 332 8.55 -15.51 -12.97
C ASN A 332 9.24 -14.99 -14.25
N SER A 333 9.35 -13.66 -14.43
CA SER A 333 10.11 -13.02 -15.50
C SER A 333 11.49 -12.51 -15.07
N LEU A 334 11.77 -12.46 -13.77
CA LEU A 334 13.06 -12.03 -13.24
C LEU A 334 14.13 -13.04 -13.65
N ASP A 335 15.27 -12.54 -14.09
CA ASP A 335 16.42 -13.39 -14.37
C ASP A 335 16.88 -14.10 -13.07
N GLU A 336 16.82 -15.44 -13.08
CA GLU A 336 17.13 -16.28 -11.92
C GLU A 336 18.57 -16.10 -11.40
N THR A 337 19.47 -15.55 -12.21
CA THR A 337 20.87 -15.32 -11.86
C THR A 337 21.06 -13.91 -11.31
N TRP A 338 20.56 -12.90 -12.02
CA TRP A 338 20.88 -11.50 -11.78
C TRP A 338 19.84 -10.76 -10.95
N GLU A 339 18.58 -11.18 -10.95
CA GLU A 339 17.44 -10.40 -10.42
C GLU A 339 16.77 -11.10 -9.25
N LYS A 340 17.57 -11.71 -8.37
CA LYS A 340 17.05 -12.32 -7.14
C LYS A 340 16.60 -11.24 -6.17
N VAL A 341 15.46 -11.51 -5.53
CA VAL A 341 14.89 -10.70 -4.46
C VAL A 341 14.63 -11.56 -3.23
N GLY A 342 14.45 -10.93 -2.08
CA GLY A 342 14.19 -11.60 -0.83
C GLY A 342 12.70 -11.94 -0.61
N PRO A 343 12.41 -12.68 0.47
CA PRO A 343 11.07 -13.19 0.75
C PRO A 343 10.06 -12.11 1.16
N ARG A 344 10.52 -10.87 1.40
CA ARG A 344 9.63 -9.73 1.69
C ARG A 344 9.34 -8.91 0.44
N TYR A 345 10.04 -9.14 -0.67
CA TYR A 345 9.88 -8.35 -1.89
C TYR A 345 8.41 -8.27 -2.33
N SER A 346 7.96 -7.05 -2.61
CA SER A 346 6.66 -6.80 -3.21
C SER A 346 6.69 -5.48 -3.97
N LEU A 347 5.96 -5.43 -5.09
CA LEU A 347 5.87 -4.23 -5.91
C LEU A 347 5.35 -3.04 -5.09
N ASP A 348 4.28 -3.24 -4.33
CA ASP A 348 3.69 -2.20 -3.49
C ASP A 348 4.67 -1.67 -2.43
N GLY A 349 5.50 -2.57 -1.87
CA GLY A 349 6.56 -2.21 -0.94
C GLY A 349 7.62 -1.32 -1.59
N MET A 350 8.09 -1.70 -2.78
CA MET A 350 9.04 -0.90 -3.54
C MET A 350 8.46 0.46 -3.98
N LEU A 351 7.21 0.48 -4.47
CA LEU A 351 6.53 1.73 -4.86
C LEU A 351 6.33 2.67 -3.66
N ALA A 352 5.93 2.13 -2.52
CA ALA A 352 5.78 2.91 -1.29
C ALA A 352 7.13 3.45 -0.79
N ALA A 353 8.21 2.65 -0.89
CA ALA A 353 9.56 3.07 -0.55
C ALA A 353 10.07 4.18 -1.48
N ARG A 354 9.85 4.05 -2.79
CA ARG A 354 10.14 5.08 -3.78
C ARG A 354 9.38 6.37 -3.50
N GLU A 355 8.05 6.32 -3.38
CA GLU A 355 7.21 7.50 -3.12
C GLU A 355 7.65 8.25 -1.85
N LYS A 356 8.02 7.50 -0.81
CA LYS A 356 8.51 8.08 0.44
C LYS A 356 9.90 8.72 0.27
N SER A 357 10.78 8.13 -0.54
CA SER A 357 12.09 8.70 -0.88
C SER A 357 11.98 9.98 -1.68
N VAL A 358 11.08 10.04 -2.68
CA VAL A 358 10.76 11.28 -3.43
C VAL A 358 10.28 12.38 -2.49
N ARG A 359 9.35 12.08 -1.58
CA ARG A 359 8.87 13.05 -0.58
C ARG A 359 9.98 13.49 0.38
N ALA A 360 10.86 12.58 0.77
CA ALA A 360 11.99 12.89 1.63
C ALA A 360 12.96 13.84 0.93
N LEU A 361 13.33 13.55 -0.32
CA LEU A 361 14.19 14.39 -1.13
C LEU A 361 13.59 15.78 -1.33
N ALA A 362 12.30 15.89 -1.68
CA ALA A 362 11.63 17.18 -1.79
C ALA A 362 11.65 17.97 -0.48
N SER A 363 11.43 17.29 0.66
CA SER A 363 11.50 17.92 1.98
C SER A 363 12.90 18.41 2.33
N ILE A 364 13.94 17.61 2.03
CA ILE A 364 15.36 17.97 2.27
C ILE A 364 15.76 19.14 1.38
N ALA A 365 15.45 19.07 0.08
CA ALA A 365 15.73 20.13 -0.88
C ALA A 365 15.08 21.46 -0.46
N SER A 366 13.84 21.44 0.02
CA SER A 366 13.14 22.65 0.48
C SER A 366 13.78 23.32 1.71
N GLN A 367 14.63 22.58 2.44
CA GLN A 367 15.31 23.07 3.64
C GLN A 367 16.73 23.57 3.36
N LEU A 368 17.30 23.27 2.19
CA LEU A 368 18.61 23.77 1.79
C LEU A 368 18.58 25.30 1.63
N LYS A 369 19.62 25.97 2.14
CA LYS A 369 19.71 27.43 2.14
C LYS A 369 21.11 27.90 1.80
N VAL A 370 21.19 28.98 1.02
CA VAL A 370 22.45 29.67 0.75
C VAL A 370 23.16 30.00 2.08
N GLY A 371 24.45 29.66 2.16
CA GLY A 371 25.27 29.78 3.36
C GLY A 371 25.31 28.53 4.25
N MET A 372 24.48 27.53 4.00
CA MET A 372 24.53 26.24 4.70
C MET A 372 25.80 25.47 4.32
N THR A 373 26.50 24.88 5.31
CA THR A 373 27.63 24.00 5.03
C THR A 373 27.16 22.61 4.60
N THR A 374 27.98 21.89 3.86
CA THR A 374 27.70 20.50 3.47
C THR A 374 27.44 19.60 4.68
N GLU A 375 28.22 19.74 5.75
CA GLU A 375 27.98 19.04 7.02
C GLU A 375 26.60 19.34 7.61
N ALA A 376 26.21 20.62 7.71
CA ALA A 376 24.91 21.01 8.24
C ALA A 376 23.74 20.49 7.39
N ALA A 377 23.92 20.42 6.07
CA ALA A 377 22.93 19.85 5.16
C ALA A 377 22.76 18.34 5.36
N LEU A 378 23.86 17.60 5.52
CA LEU A 378 23.83 16.17 5.81
C LEU A 378 23.19 15.87 7.17
N GLU A 379 23.50 16.64 8.21
CA GLU A 379 22.86 16.52 9.53
C GLU A 379 21.35 16.82 9.47
N MET A 380 20.95 17.82 8.68
CA MET A 380 19.54 18.14 8.44
C MET A 380 18.83 17.00 7.72
N ALA A 381 19.43 16.46 6.66
CA ALA A 381 18.89 15.34 5.90
C ALA A 381 18.73 14.08 6.76
N ALA A 382 19.75 13.73 7.56
CA ALA A 382 19.70 12.58 8.47
C ALA A 382 18.55 12.71 9.48
N ARG A 383 18.36 13.90 10.08
CA ARG A 383 17.23 14.16 10.98
C ARG A 383 15.89 14.03 10.26
N GLN A 384 15.78 14.58 9.05
CA GLN A 384 14.56 14.50 8.25
C GLN A 384 14.17 13.05 7.94
N LEU A 385 15.13 12.23 7.48
CA LEU A 385 14.91 10.82 7.21
C LEU A 385 14.48 10.06 8.48
N GLN A 386 15.13 10.34 9.61
CA GLN A 386 14.76 9.74 10.90
C GLN A 386 13.35 10.12 11.33
N THR A 387 12.97 11.41 11.23
CA THR A 387 11.60 11.87 11.54
C THR A 387 10.56 11.25 10.63
N MET A 388 10.89 10.98 9.38
CA MET A 388 10.03 10.27 8.43
C MET A 388 9.96 8.75 8.70
N GLY A 389 10.73 8.24 9.65
CA GLY A 389 10.72 6.83 10.07
C GLY A 389 11.58 5.94 9.18
N ALA A 390 12.73 6.43 8.68
CA ALA A 390 13.73 5.60 8.03
C ALA A 390 14.36 4.70 9.09
N SER A 391 14.45 3.40 8.80
CA SER A 391 14.98 2.44 9.78
C SER A 391 16.52 2.44 9.82
N HIS A 392 17.14 2.59 8.65
CA HIS A 392 18.58 2.74 8.42
C HIS A 392 18.77 3.21 6.97
N THR A 393 20.02 3.37 6.54
CA THR A 393 20.36 3.67 5.14
C THR A 393 21.18 2.53 4.56
N TRP A 394 20.92 2.15 3.31
CA TRP A 394 21.64 1.07 2.63
C TRP A 394 22.91 1.58 1.93
N HIS A 395 22.95 2.85 1.50
CA HIS A 395 24.16 3.65 1.32
C HIS A 395 24.04 5.02 2.03
N PRO A 396 25.15 5.73 2.28
CA PRO A 396 25.11 7.07 2.85
C PRO A 396 24.30 8.06 2.02
N THR A 397 23.63 9.00 2.69
CA THR A 397 23.07 10.20 2.03
C THR A 397 24.21 11.04 1.46
N TYR A 398 24.11 11.40 0.18
CA TYR A 398 25.06 12.29 -0.48
C TYR A 398 24.39 13.64 -0.77
N ILE A 399 25.03 14.72 -0.32
CA ILE A 399 24.66 16.10 -0.67
C ILE A 399 25.92 16.82 -1.14
N ARG A 400 25.92 17.30 -2.38
CA ARG A 400 27.10 17.89 -3.04
C ARG A 400 26.78 19.26 -3.60
N PHE A 401 27.60 20.27 -3.29
CA PHE A 401 27.39 21.66 -3.73
C PHE A 401 28.42 22.08 -4.78
N GLY A 402 27.97 22.75 -5.85
CA GLY A 402 28.81 23.35 -6.87
C GLY A 402 29.81 22.35 -7.46
N ASP A 403 31.10 22.68 -7.42
CA ASP A 403 32.18 21.84 -7.98
C ASP A 403 32.26 20.41 -7.41
N ASP A 404 31.60 20.11 -6.29
CA ASP A 404 31.59 18.75 -5.74
C ASP A 404 30.58 17.83 -6.45
N THR A 405 29.68 18.38 -7.26
CA THR A 405 28.65 17.63 -8.02
C THR A 405 29.23 16.70 -9.09
N VAL A 406 30.46 16.94 -9.57
CA VAL A 406 31.15 16.05 -10.52
C VAL A 406 31.89 14.90 -9.86
N ARG A 407 32.03 14.91 -8.52
CA ARG A 407 32.77 13.88 -7.79
C ARG A 407 31.88 12.65 -7.56
N PRO A 408 32.40 11.41 -7.68
CA PRO A 408 31.67 10.21 -7.33
C PRO A 408 31.51 10.03 -5.80
N PRO A 409 30.55 9.20 -5.32
CA PRO A 409 30.39 8.78 -3.93
C PRO A 409 31.67 8.44 -3.17
N ARG A 410 32.59 7.74 -3.84
CA ARG A 410 33.86 7.27 -3.25
C ARG A 410 34.90 8.39 -3.09
N GLU A 411 34.77 9.50 -3.80
CA GLU A 411 35.57 10.70 -3.58
C GLU A 411 34.92 11.55 -2.49
N GLY A 412 35.65 11.73 -1.39
CA GLY A 412 35.22 12.55 -0.26
C GLY A 412 34.91 14.00 -0.66
N ILE A 413 34.07 14.63 0.15
CA ILE A 413 33.62 16.02 0.00
C ILE A 413 34.24 16.89 1.09
N ASP A 414 34.30 18.20 0.86
CA ASP A 414 34.70 19.16 1.89
C ASP A 414 33.48 19.47 2.79
N PRO A 415 33.46 19.03 4.05
CA PRO A 415 32.32 19.26 4.96
C PRO A 415 32.07 20.74 5.24
N SER A 416 33.09 21.59 5.09
CA SER A 416 33.05 23.03 5.35
C SER A 416 32.57 23.85 4.16
N ARG A 417 32.40 23.24 2.98
CA ARG A 417 31.91 23.91 1.79
C ARG A 417 30.51 24.49 2.03
N THR A 418 30.29 25.73 1.63
CA THR A 418 29.01 26.42 1.78
C THR A 418 28.25 26.52 0.47
N LEU A 419 26.94 26.33 0.53
CA LEU A 419 26.03 26.51 -0.60
C LEU A 419 26.01 27.99 -1.03
N ARG A 420 26.35 28.27 -2.29
CA ARG A 420 26.43 29.63 -2.85
C ARG A 420 25.11 30.03 -3.54
N PRO A 421 24.84 31.33 -3.76
CA PRO A 421 23.61 31.80 -4.39
C PRO A 421 23.32 31.27 -5.80
N SER A 422 24.35 30.79 -6.51
CA SER A 422 24.27 30.37 -7.91
C SER A 422 24.79 28.94 -8.12
N ASP A 423 24.72 28.09 -7.09
CA ASP A 423 25.24 26.72 -7.14
C ASP A 423 24.24 25.73 -7.77
N ILE A 424 24.80 24.63 -8.25
CA ILE A 424 24.09 23.38 -8.54
C ILE A 424 24.29 22.41 -7.38
N VAL A 425 23.27 21.65 -7.03
CA VAL A 425 23.26 20.77 -5.86
C VAL A 425 22.77 19.39 -6.25
N VAL A 426 23.49 18.35 -5.88
CA VAL A 426 23.02 16.96 -5.98
C VAL A 426 22.59 16.51 -4.59
N VAL A 427 21.41 15.89 -4.50
CA VAL A 427 20.91 15.19 -3.30
C VAL A 427 20.57 13.77 -3.72
N ASP A 428 21.16 12.79 -3.04
CA ASP A 428 21.05 11.37 -3.37
C ASP A 428 20.85 10.59 -2.04
N LEU A 429 19.79 9.77 -2.01
CA LEU A 429 19.21 9.20 -0.80
C LEU A 429 19.04 7.68 -0.90
N GLY A 430 19.67 6.96 0.04
CA GLY A 430 19.48 5.51 0.22
C GLY A 430 18.78 5.03 1.48
N PRO A 431 17.63 5.60 1.92
CA PRO A 431 16.94 5.17 3.13
C PRO A 431 16.27 3.80 2.98
N VAL A 432 16.09 3.08 4.09
CA VAL A 432 15.31 1.84 4.13
C VAL A 432 13.98 2.08 4.85
N TRP A 433 12.89 1.88 4.11
CA TRP A 433 11.51 2.09 4.55
C TRP A 433 10.80 0.75 4.71
N ASP A 434 10.40 0.39 5.93
CA ASP A 434 9.68 -0.87 6.21
C ASP A 434 10.33 -2.13 5.61
N GLY A 435 11.66 -2.15 5.57
CA GLY A 435 12.44 -3.26 5.01
C GLY A 435 12.60 -3.24 3.49
N TYR A 436 12.25 -2.15 2.80
CA TYR A 436 12.51 -1.95 1.38
C TYR A 436 13.52 -0.84 1.19
N GLU A 437 14.43 -1.02 0.24
CA GLU A 437 15.37 0.01 -0.16
C GLU A 437 14.62 1.10 -0.91
N GLY A 438 14.73 2.33 -0.41
CA GLY A 438 14.38 3.53 -1.12
C GLY A 438 15.65 4.07 -1.75
N ASP A 439 15.57 4.36 -3.03
CA ASP A 439 16.67 4.92 -3.80
C ASP A 439 16.12 5.98 -4.73
N TYR A 440 16.56 7.21 -4.53
CA TYR A 440 16.06 8.36 -5.26
C TYR A 440 16.97 9.57 -5.03
N GLY A 441 17.35 10.19 -6.14
CA GLY A 441 18.36 11.23 -6.18
C GLY A 441 18.08 12.20 -7.31
N ASP A 442 18.32 13.48 -7.06
CA ASP A 442 18.01 14.55 -7.99
C ASP A 442 18.95 15.75 -7.83
N THR A 443 18.89 16.63 -8.83
CA THR A 443 19.69 17.84 -8.93
C THR A 443 18.83 19.09 -8.73
N PHE A 444 19.37 20.10 -8.06
CA PHE A 444 18.71 21.36 -7.78
C PHE A 444 19.61 22.54 -8.18
N VAL A 445 19.02 23.58 -8.73
CA VAL A 445 19.74 24.79 -9.16
C VAL A 445 19.31 25.98 -8.31
N PHE A 446 20.28 26.65 -7.71
CA PHE A 446 20.07 27.89 -6.98
C PHE A 446 20.42 29.08 -7.88
N GLY A 447 19.58 30.13 -7.84
CA GLY A 447 19.76 31.35 -8.62
C GLY A 447 19.61 31.15 -10.13
N GLU A 448 20.01 32.17 -10.90
CA GLU A 448 19.98 32.13 -12.37
C GLU A 448 21.39 31.86 -12.91
N ALA A 449 21.70 30.57 -13.11
CA ALA A 449 22.95 30.12 -13.73
C ALA A 449 22.62 29.30 -14.99
N PRO A 450 22.73 29.87 -16.21
CA PRO A 450 22.28 29.22 -17.44
C PRO A 450 22.87 27.81 -17.66
N LEU A 451 24.16 27.61 -17.36
CA LEU A 451 24.80 26.29 -17.48
C LEU A 451 24.29 25.26 -16.46
N HIS A 452 23.92 25.68 -15.25
CA HIS A 452 23.36 24.77 -14.24
C HIS A 452 21.93 24.37 -14.61
N LEU A 453 21.13 25.33 -15.10
CA LEU A 453 19.79 25.07 -15.61
C LEU A 453 19.81 24.15 -16.83
N ASP A 454 20.78 24.33 -17.73
CA ASP A 454 21.00 23.43 -18.86
C ASP A 454 21.38 22.02 -18.41
N CYS A 455 22.32 21.91 -17.45
CA CYS A 455 22.71 20.63 -16.85
C CYS A 455 21.49 19.86 -16.31
N HIS A 456 20.69 20.51 -15.47
CA HIS A 456 19.48 19.92 -14.89
C HIS A 456 18.49 19.47 -15.96
N LYS A 457 18.23 20.33 -16.95
CA LYS A 457 17.30 19.99 -18.04
C LYS A 457 17.80 18.79 -18.85
N VAL A 458 19.06 18.82 -19.31
CA VAL A 458 19.64 17.76 -20.14
C VAL A 458 19.74 16.44 -19.37
N LEU A 459 20.00 16.50 -18.07
CA LEU A 459 20.03 15.34 -17.17
C LEU A 459 18.72 14.54 -17.22
N HIS A 460 17.58 15.19 -17.01
CA HIS A 460 16.28 14.52 -17.09
C HIS A 460 15.93 14.08 -18.52
N GLU A 461 16.29 14.87 -19.55
CA GLU A 461 16.09 14.45 -20.95
C GLU A 461 16.86 13.16 -21.29
N VAL A 462 18.14 13.07 -20.87
CA VAL A 462 18.96 11.87 -21.08
C VAL A 462 18.39 10.69 -20.31
N PHE A 463 17.93 10.90 -19.07
CA PHE A 463 17.27 9.86 -18.29
C PHE A 463 16.00 9.35 -18.98
N ASP A 464 15.09 10.24 -19.36
CA ASP A 464 13.81 9.87 -20.01
C ASP A 464 14.04 9.15 -21.34
N GLU A 465 14.96 9.67 -22.18
CA GLU A 465 15.32 9.02 -23.46
C GLU A 465 15.91 7.61 -23.21
N THR A 466 16.70 7.44 -22.14
CA THR A 466 17.30 6.13 -21.77
C THR A 466 16.23 5.18 -21.22
N ARG A 467 15.28 5.66 -20.41
CA ARG A 467 14.12 4.88 -19.96
C ARG A 467 13.26 4.44 -21.15
N GLU A 468 13.02 5.30 -22.13
CA GLU A 468 12.31 4.92 -23.37
C GLU A 468 13.08 3.90 -24.21
N ALA A 469 14.41 3.92 -24.18
CA ALA A 469 15.25 2.91 -24.79
C ALA A 469 15.14 1.55 -24.07
N TRP A 470 15.08 1.57 -22.74
CA TRP A 470 14.80 0.39 -21.92
C TRP A 470 13.44 -0.23 -22.23
N LEU A 471 12.38 0.57 -22.39
CA LEU A 471 11.05 0.10 -22.79
C LEU A 471 11.03 -0.61 -24.15
N ARG A 472 12.04 -0.37 -25.00
CA ARG A 472 12.23 -1.04 -26.30
C ARG A 472 13.07 -2.32 -26.21
N GLY A 473 13.50 -2.70 -25.00
CA GLY A 473 14.18 -3.97 -24.72
C GLY A 473 15.70 -3.90 -24.65
N MET A 474 16.31 -2.71 -24.56
CA MET A 474 17.77 -2.60 -24.44
C MET A 474 18.30 -3.25 -23.16
N THR A 475 19.44 -3.91 -23.28
CA THR A 475 20.22 -4.46 -22.16
C THR A 475 20.89 -3.36 -21.34
N GLY A 476 21.34 -3.66 -20.13
CA GLY A 476 22.04 -2.70 -19.28
C GLY A 476 23.28 -2.07 -19.94
N VAL A 477 24.08 -2.86 -20.66
CA VAL A 477 25.22 -2.35 -21.46
C VAL A 477 24.74 -1.36 -22.53
N GLU A 478 23.72 -1.75 -23.31
CA GLU A 478 23.16 -0.90 -24.37
C GLU A 478 22.53 0.39 -23.82
N LEU A 479 21.95 0.37 -22.62
CA LEU A 479 21.39 1.56 -21.98
C LEU A 479 22.46 2.60 -21.66
N TYR A 480 23.62 2.18 -21.14
CA TYR A 480 24.70 3.12 -20.82
C TYR A 480 25.45 3.61 -22.05
N ASP A 481 25.57 2.78 -23.09
CA ASP A 481 26.04 3.22 -24.42
C ASP A 481 25.09 4.27 -25.01
N PHE A 482 23.78 4.01 -24.97
CA PHE A 482 22.75 4.94 -25.45
C PHE A 482 22.76 6.26 -24.66
N ALA A 483 22.80 6.20 -23.32
CA ALA A 483 22.85 7.37 -22.46
C ALA A 483 24.10 8.23 -22.74
N GLU A 484 25.26 7.61 -23.00
CA GLU A 484 26.48 8.33 -23.34
C GLU A 484 26.35 9.03 -24.69
N GLU A 485 25.79 8.37 -25.71
CA GLU A 485 25.50 9.01 -27.00
C GLU A 485 24.56 10.22 -26.84
N ARG A 486 23.49 10.08 -26.05
CA ARG A 486 22.54 11.17 -25.81
C ARG A 486 23.19 12.33 -25.07
N ALA A 487 24.00 12.05 -24.04
CA ALA A 487 24.74 13.06 -23.30
C ALA A 487 25.69 13.84 -24.22
N VAL A 488 26.50 13.14 -25.02
CA VAL A 488 27.47 13.73 -25.95
C VAL A 488 26.76 14.58 -27.01
N ALA A 489 25.64 14.10 -27.56
CA ALA A 489 24.83 14.83 -28.52
C ALA A 489 24.28 16.16 -27.96
N LYS A 490 24.06 16.22 -26.64
CA LYS A 490 23.60 17.41 -25.93
C LYS A 490 24.75 18.25 -25.33
N GLY A 491 26.01 17.89 -25.60
CA GLY A 491 27.19 18.66 -25.17
C GLY A 491 27.71 18.33 -23.77
N TRP A 492 27.22 17.25 -23.16
CA TRP A 492 27.60 16.77 -21.83
C TRP A 492 28.38 15.46 -21.91
N ARG A 493 29.08 15.08 -20.84
CA ARG A 493 29.76 13.79 -20.71
C ARG A 493 29.05 12.95 -19.65
N LEU A 494 28.72 11.70 -19.99
CA LEU A 494 28.23 10.72 -19.01
C LEU A 494 29.40 10.26 -18.12
N SER A 495 29.18 10.17 -16.82
CA SER A 495 30.11 9.56 -15.88
C SER A 495 29.72 8.10 -15.65
N ARG A 496 30.38 7.17 -16.35
CA ARG A 496 30.12 5.72 -16.22
C ARG A 496 30.51 5.09 -14.88
N ASN A 497 31.18 5.84 -14.00
CA ASN A 497 31.60 5.35 -12.68
C ASN A 497 30.43 5.24 -11.68
N LEU A 498 29.27 5.77 -12.06
CA LEU A 498 28.00 5.72 -11.34
C LEU A 498 27.00 5.06 -12.27
N ALA A 499 27.07 3.73 -12.26
CA ALA A 499 26.13 2.89 -12.95
C ALA A 499 25.11 2.40 -11.92
N GLY A 500 23.85 2.38 -12.35
CA GLY A 500 22.73 1.94 -11.55
C GLY A 500 22.95 0.55 -11.00
N HIS A 501 22.24 0.22 -9.94
CA HIS A 501 22.36 -1.06 -9.29
C HIS A 501 20.97 -1.65 -9.02
N ARG A 502 20.98 -2.84 -8.44
CA ARG A 502 19.75 -3.49 -8.03
C ARG A 502 19.18 -2.85 -6.80
N ILE A 503 17.87 -3.00 -6.68
CA ILE A 503 17.14 -2.64 -5.50
C ILE A 503 16.18 -3.78 -5.14
N ALA A 504 15.94 -4.00 -3.86
CA ALA A 504 15.04 -5.07 -3.41
C ALA A 504 14.42 -4.77 -2.04
N ASP A 505 13.75 -5.77 -1.47
CA ASP A 505 13.63 -5.85 -0.02
C ASP A 505 15.04 -5.94 0.58
N PHE A 506 15.32 -5.03 1.50
CA PHE A 506 16.66 -4.82 2.03
C PHE A 506 17.22 -6.10 2.68
N PRO A 507 18.49 -6.47 2.43
CA PRO A 507 19.49 -5.82 1.56
C PRO A 507 19.66 -6.50 0.20
N HIS A 508 19.65 -5.74 -0.91
CA HIS A 508 19.93 -6.30 -2.24
C HIS A 508 21.37 -6.83 -2.39
N ALA A 509 22.30 -6.32 -1.58
CA ALA A 509 23.71 -6.72 -1.59
C ALA A 509 23.92 -8.22 -1.32
N LEU A 510 22.94 -8.90 -0.70
CA LEU A 510 22.96 -10.36 -0.49
C LEU A 510 22.87 -11.16 -1.80
N PHE A 511 22.37 -10.55 -2.86
CA PHE A 511 22.10 -11.19 -4.15
C PHE A 511 23.19 -10.88 -5.20
N GLY A 512 24.21 -10.09 -4.86
CA GLY A 512 25.29 -9.64 -5.75
C GLY A 512 25.44 -8.12 -5.80
N ASN A 513 26.48 -7.64 -6.46
CA ASN A 513 26.86 -6.22 -6.55
C ASN A 513 27.15 -5.79 -7.99
N LYS A 514 26.52 -6.46 -8.97
CA LYS A 514 26.74 -6.18 -10.38
C LYS A 514 26.07 -4.86 -10.76
N GLU A 515 26.80 -4.02 -11.48
CA GLU A 515 26.32 -2.74 -11.97
C GLU A 515 25.46 -2.95 -13.23
N LEU A 516 24.44 -2.11 -13.40
CA LEU A 516 23.51 -2.12 -14.51
C LEU A 516 24.23 -1.96 -15.85
N ALA A 517 25.26 -1.11 -15.90
CA ALA A 517 26.08 -0.88 -17.09
C ALA A 517 26.84 -2.13 -17.59
N ASP A 518 26.95 -3.18 -16.78
CA ASP A 518 27.64 -4.44 -17.11
C ASP A 518 26.67 -5.60 -17.40
N LEU A 519 25.37 -5.36 -17.45
CA LEU A 519 24.35 -6.40 -17.68
C LEU A 519 24.03 -6.61 -19.17
N ASP A 520 24.18 -7.86 -19.61
CA ASP A 520 23.77 -8.34 -20.94
C ASP A 520 22.29 -8.82 -20.98
N ILE A 521 21.48 -8.44 -19.99
CA ILE A 521 20.04 -8.72 -19.97
C ILE A 521 19.27 -7.40 -20.05
N THR A 522 18.06 -7.44 -20.62
CA THR A 522 17.09 -6.37 -20.46
C THR A 522 16.68 -6.31 -18.99
N PRO A 523 16.96 -5.22 -18.27
CA PRO A 523 16.64 -5.11 -16.85
C PRO A 523 15.13 -5.25 -16.61
N SER A 524 14.74 -6.01 -15.59
CA SER A 524 13.35 -6.12 -15.17
C SER A 524 12.88 -4.87 -14.43
N GLU A 525 11.58 -4.61 -14.55
CA GLU A 525 10.92 -3.50 -13.87
C GLU A 525 11.00 -3.65 -12.34
N MET A 526 11.19 -2.53 -11.64
CA MET A 526 11.13 -2.40 -10.17
C MET A 526 12.20 -3.12 -9.35
N VAL A 527 13.22 -3.70 -10.00
CA VAL A 527 14.38 -4.34 -9.35
C VAL A 527 15.72 -3.70 -9.70
N TRP A 528 15.72 -2.68 -10.57
CA TRP A 528 16.89 -1.90 -10.98
C TRP A 528 16.61 -0.42 -10.88
N VAL A 529 17.64 0.33 -10.50
CA VAL A 529 17.69 1.78 -10.54
C VAL A 529 18.53 2.19 -11.74
N LEU A 530 18.05 3.16 -12.52
CA LEU A 530 18.84 3.80 -13.55
C LEU A 530 19.49 5.04 -12.94
N GLU A 531 20.81 5.13 -13.02
CA GLU A 531 21.56 6.30 -12.55
C GLU A 531 22.18 7.03 -13.75
N ILE A 532 21.89 8.32 -13.88
CA ILE A 532 22.53 9.19 -14.86
C ILE A 532 23.30 10.28 -14.12
N GLN A 533 24.61 10.28 -14.28
CA GLN A 533 25.44 11.41 -13.86
C GLN A 533 26.04 12.11 -15.08
N LEU A 534 25.72 13.40 -15.23
CA LEU A 534 26.31 14.25 -16.26
C LEU A 534 27.42 15.12 -15.68
N CYS A 535 28.46 15.33 -16.48
CA CYS A 535 29.55 16.25 -16.20
C CYS A 535 29.77 17.16 -17.40
N HIS A 536 29.97 18.44 -17.16
CA HIS A 536 30.40 19.36 -18.20
C HIS A 536 31.80 18.94 -18.71
N PRO A 537 32.11 19.07 -20.01
CA PRO A 537 33.39 18.58 -20.56
C PRO A 537 34.65 19.23 -20.00
N VAL A 538 34.56 20.48 -19.55
CA VAL A 538 35.71 21.29 -19.05
C VAL A 538 35.50 21.84 -17.63
N LEU A 539 34.35 22.45 -17.36
CA LEU A 539 34.01 23.04 -16.07
C LEU A 539 33.61 21.99 -15.02
N PRO A 540 33.83 22.25 -13.73
CA PRO A 540 33.43 21.36 -12.64
C PRO A 540 31.92 21.52 -12.34
N ILE A 541 31.08 21.26 -13.33
CA ILE A 541 29.62 21.33 -13.22
C ILE A 541 29.09 19.94 -13.51
N GLY A 542 28.32 19.37 -12.59
CA GLY A 542 27.68 18.08 -12.78
C GLY A 542 26.27 18.05 -12.21
N GLY A 543 25.54 17.03 -12.64
CA GLY A 543 24.20 16.71 -12.16
C GLY A 543 24.06 15.20 -12.05
N PHE A 544 23.16 14.78 -11.19
CA PHE A 544 22.84 13.38 -10.92
C PHE A 544 21.34 13.24 -10.77
N PHE A 545 20.78 12.26 -11.46
CA PHE A 545 19.39 11.87 -11.34
C PHE A 545 19.32 10.36 -11.40
N GLU A 546 18.58 9.79 -10.47
CA GLU A 546 18.32 8.37 -10.42
C GLU A 546 16.86 8.11 -10.11
N ASP A 547 16.38 7.00 -10.63
CA ASP A 547 15.07 6.49 -10.27
C ASP A 547 14.96 5.01 -10.61
N ILE A 548 14.02 4.33 -9.95
CA ILE A 548 13.69 2.94 -10.24
C ILE A 548 13.15 2.85 -11.69
N LEU A 549 13.65 1.86 -12.45
CA LEU A 549 13.10 1.54 -13.77
C LEU A 549 11.67 1.01 -13.62
N MET A 550 10.71 1.84 -14.03
CA MET A 550 9.27 1.55 -14.02
C MET A 550 8.61 2.01 -15.32
N ARG A 551 7.54 1.32 -15.72
CA ARG A 551 6.80 1.59 -16.97
C ARG A 551 5.89 2.81 -16.93
#